data_AF-A0A3C0Z7S4-F1
#
_entry.id   AF-A0A3C0Z7S4-F1
#
_cell.length_a   1.000
_cell.length_b   1.000
_cell.length_c   1.000
_cell.angle_alpha   90.00
_cell.angle_beta   90.00
_cell.angle_gamma   90.00
#
_symmetry.space_group_name_H-M   'P 1'
#
loop_
_entity.id
_entity.type
_entity.pdbx_description
1 polymer ?
#
loop_
_entity_poly.entity_id
_entity_poly.type
_entity_poly.pdbx_seq_one_letter_code
_entity_poly.pdbx_strand_id
1 'polypeptide(L)'
;MWVALEHRYFLDYTLDQLKTIKGISNLDSRIIFTYNAKRSVAINSLSLLWWSVYYTIDEECESDPYHLTKFFFKTARRGTKMAWLSSNVISSRIVALGILEGIEDLIINGKIKGGRYAFTNANKLVNQVGATSVVDVLDRKDIKEIVVSDLAAMDKT
;
A
#
# COMPACT_ATOMS: atom_id res chain seq x y z
N MET A 1 3.03 21.33 -5.50
CA MET A 1 2.55 20.45 -6.59
C MET A 1 1.17 19.87 -6.30
N TRP A 2 1.00 19.00 -5.29
CA TRP A 2 -0.28 18.32 -4.99
C TRP A 2 -1.48 19.27 -4.90
N VAL A 3 -1.37 20.34 -4.12
CA VAL A 3 -2.43 21.36 -3.98
C VAL A 3 -2.87 21.93 -5.33
N ALA A 4 -1.94 22.26 -6.22
CA ALA A 4 -2.28 22.79 -7.53
C ALA A 4 -3.01 21.75 -8.41
N LEU A 5 -2.60 20.48 -8.35
CA LEU A 5 -3.26 19.39 -9.07
C LEU A 5 -4.67 19.12 -8.54
N GLU A 6 -4.84 19.12 -7.22
CA GLU A 6 -6.14 18.95 -6.55
C GLU A 6 -7.12 20.04 -6.95
N HIS A 7 -6.69 21.30 -7.02
CA HIS A 7 -7.59 22.41 -7.33
C HIS A 7 -7.85 22.60 -8.82
N ARG A 8 -6.98 22.09 -9.70
CA ARG A 8 -7.09 22.31 -11.16
C ARG A 8 -7.60 21.10 -11.94
N TYR A 9 -7.16 19.90 -11.61
CA TYR A 9 -7.42 18.70 -12.42
C TYR A 9 -8.20 17.63 -11.65
N PHE A 10 -8.07 17.58 -10.33
CA PHE A 10 -8.66 16.54 -9.49
C PHE A 10 -9.62 17.11 -8.43
N LEU A 11 -10.32 18.19 -8.77
CA LEU A 11 -11.21 18.87 -7.81
C LEU A 11 -12.34 17.95 -7.37
N ASP A 12 -13.01 17.29 -8.32
CA ASP A 12 -14.13 16.37 -8.02
C ASP A 12 -13.68 15.20 -7.14
N TYR A 13 -12.52 14.61 -7.45
CA TYR A 13 -11.95 13.56 -6.63
C TYR A 13 -11.64 14.06 -5.21
N THR A 14 -11.00 15.23 -5.12
CA THR A 14 -10.68 15.85 -3.82
C THR A 14 -11.96 16.03 -3.01
N LEU A 15 -12.98 16.68 -3.59
CA LEU A 15 -14.26 16.92 -2.92
C LEU A 15 -14.95 15.62 -2.50
N ASP A 16 -14.90 14.57 -3.31
CA ASP A 16 -15.44 13.26 -2.96
C ASP A 16 -14.72 12.65 -1.75
N GLN A 17 -13.39 12.71 -1.72
CA GLN A 17 -12.61 12.25 -0.57
C GLN A 17 -12.92 13.05 0.71
N LEU A 18 -13.18 14.36 0.60
CA LEU A 18 -13.52 15.20 1.75
C LEU A 18 -14.88 14.83 2.36
N LYS A 19 -15.86 14.37 1.57
CA LYS A 19 -17.16 13.89 2.07
C LYS A 19 -17.03 12.70 3.02
N THR A 20 -15.94 11.93 2.94
CA THR A 20 -15.69 10.77 3.80
C THR A 20 -15.23 11.14 5.21
N ILE A 21 -14.88 12.41 5.45
CA ILE A 21 -14.36 12.88 6.73
C ILE A 21 -15.53 13.20 7.66
N LYS A 22 -15.46 12.68 8.89
CA LYS A 22 -16.42 13.03 9.95
C LYS A 22 -15.86 14.21 10.76
N GLY A 23 -16.41 15.39 10.54
CA GLY A 23 -16.01 16.63 11.22
C GLY A 23 -14.90 17.42 10.50
N ILE A 24 -14.54 18.57 11.06
CA ILE A 24 -13.57 19.51 10.46
C ILE A 24 -12.12 19.12 10.81
N SER A 25 -11.92 18.33 11.87
CA SER A 25 -10.59 17.86 12.25
C SER A 25 -10.00 17.00 11.14
N ASN A 26 -8.75 17.29 10.77
CA ASN A 26 -7.98 16.64 9.69
C ASN A 26 -8.36 17.03 8.25
N LEU A 27 -9.23 18.02 8.03
CA LEU A 27 -9.53 18.52 6.69
C LEU A 27 -8.26 19.02 5.98
N ASP A 28 -7.48 19.88 6.65
CA ASP A 28 -6.28 20.47 6.07
C ASP A 28 -5.30 19.40 5.60
N SER A 29 -5.08 18.36 6.42
CA SER A 29 -4.15 17.27 6.09
C SER A 29 -4.53 16.45 4.85
N ARG A 30 -5.78 16.59 4.36
CA ARG A 30 -6.29 15.90 3.16
C ARG A 30 -5.99 16.65 1.88
N ILE A 31 -5.73 17.96 1.98
CA ILE A 31 -5.55 18.89 0.85
C ILE A 31 -4.12 19.42 0.84
N ILE A 32 -3.60 19.79 2.02
CA ILE A 32 -2.27 20.35 2.19
C ILE A 32 -1.41 19.47 3.12
N PHE A 33 -0.09 19.60 2.99
CA PHE A 33 0.87 18.83 3.77
C PHE A 33 1.10 19.52 5.11
N THR A 34 0.40 19.09 6.16
CA THR A 34 0.49 19.67 7.52
C THR A 34 1.43 18.90 8.46
N TYR A 35 1.96 17.76 8.03
CA TYR A 35 2.88 16.92 8.79
C TYR A 35 4.24 16.82 8.08
N ASN A 36 5.16 16.03 8.64
CA ASN A 36 6.40 15.66 7.94
C ASN A 36 6.11 15.03 6.57
N ALA A 37 7.10 15.07 5.67
CA ALA A 37 6.92 14.67 4.28
C ALA A 37 6.28 13.28 4.12
N LYS A 38 6.81 12.28 4.83
CA LYS A 38 6.33 10.89 4.74
C LYS A 38 4.89 10.74 5.21
N ARG A 39 4.55 11.31 6.36
CA ARG A 39 3.19 11.25 6.90
C ARG A 39 2.21 12.02 6.02
N SER A 40 2.61 13.17 5.51
CA SER A 40 1.77 13.97 4.61
C SER A 40 1.47 13.23 3.30
N VAL A 41 2.46 12.52 2.74
CA VAL A 41 2.25 11.67 1.55
C VAL A 41 1.17 10.61 1.77
N ALA A 42 1.14 9.98 2.94
CA ALA A 42 0.16 8.95 3.27
C ALA A 42 -1.23 9.52 3.61
N ILE A 43 -1.34 10.76 4.08
CA ILE A 43 -2.61 11.33 4.58
C ILE A 43 -3.34 12.16 3.51
N ASN A 44 -2.61 12.93 2.71
CA ASN A 44 -3.17 13.74 1.62
C ASN A 44 -3.88 12.85 0.60
N SER A 45 -5.06 13.28 0.15
CA SER A 45 -5.96 12.43 -0.65
C SER A 45 -5.38 12.07 -2.02
N LEU A 46 -4.88 13.07 -2.76
CA LEU A 46 -4.35 12.84 -4.09
C LEU A 46 -3.00 12.11 -4.05
N SER A 47 -2.13 12.48 -3.12
CA SER A 47 -0.86 11.81 -2.90
C SER A 47 -1.05 10.33 -2.52
N LEU A 48 -1.96 10.03 -1.58
CA LEU A 48 -2.26 8.64 -1.21
C LEU A 48 -2.71 7.82 -2.42
N LEU A 49 -3.56 8.39 -3.30
CA LEU A 49 -4.00 7.73 -4.53
C LEU A 49 -2.81 7.46 -5.46
N TRP A 50 -2.03 8.48 -5.77
CA TRP A 50 -0.91 8.39 -6.71
C TRP A 50 0.13 7.36 -6.27
N TRP A 51 0.57 7.44 -5.01
CA TRP A 51 1.56 6.52 -4.48
C TRP A 51 1.03 5.10 -4.32
N SER A 52 -0.28 4.93 -4.03
CA SER A 52 -0.89 3.60 -4.03
C SER A 52 -0.75 2.93 -5.40
N VAL A 53 -1.00 3.66 -6.49
CA VAL A 53 -0.85 3.11 -7.85
C VAL A 53 0.63 2.88 -8.18
N TYR A 54 1.51 3.83 -7.89
CA TYR A 54 2.94 3.73 -8.17
C TYR A 54 3.59 2.46 -7.59
N TYR A 55 3.25 2.08 -6.36
CA TYR A 55 3.79 0.88 -5.71
C TYR A 55 3.05 -0.42 -6.06
N THR A 56 1.93 -0.35 -6.78
CA THR A 56 1.09 -1.53 -7.08
C THR A 56 0.94 -1.80 -8.59
N ILE A 57 1.47 -0.93 -9.44
CA ILE A 57 1.51 -1.17 -10.89
C ILE A 57 2.66 -2.12 -11.21
N ASP A 58 2.34 -3.17 -11.94
CA ASP A 58 3.25 -4.22 -12.37
C ASP A 58 3.53 -4.09 -13.87
N GLU A 59 4.51 -3.25 -14.22
CA GLU A 59 4.83 -2.95 -15.61
C GLU A 59 5.44 -4.14 -16.37
N GLU A 60 5.91 -5.18 -15.65
CA GLU A 60 6.44 -6.42 -16.24
C GLU A 60 5.33 -7.35 -16.72
N CYS A 61 4.10 -7.18 -16.22
CA CYS A 61 2.93 -7.95 -16.65
C CYS A 61 2.26 -7.29 -17.85
N GLU A 62 2.75 -7.56 -19.06
CA GLU A 62 2.26 -6.93 -20.32
C GLU A 62 0.75 -7.12 -20.56
N SER A 63 0.17 -8.23 -20.10
CA SER A 63 -1.24 -8.57 -20.33
C SER A 63 -2.21 -7.77 -19.43
N ASP A 64 -1.83 -7.48 -18.18
CA ASP A 64 -2.60 -6.63 -17.27
C ASP A 64 -1.69 -5.95 -16.24
N PRO A 65 -1.05 -4.82 -16.57
CA PRO A 65 -0.13 -4.13 -15.66
C PRO A 65 -0.77 -3.66 -14.34
N TYR A 66 -2.10 -3.62 -14.28
CA TYR A 66 -2.85 -3.14 -13.14
C TYR A 66 -3.42 -4.27 -12.28
N HIS A 67 -3.06 -5.54 -12.50
CA HIS A 67 -3.64 -6.67 -11.77
C HIS A 67 -3.49 -6.53 -10.24
N LEU A 68 -2.27 -6.25 -9.75
CA LEU A 68 -2.01 -5.98 -8.32
C LEU A 68 -2.63 -4.66 -7.85
N THR A 69 -2.72 -3.66 -8.72
CA THR A 69 -3.41 -2.40 -8.40
C THR A 69 -4.89 -2.65 -8.14
N LYS A 70 -5.57 -3.40 -9.02
CA LYS A 70 -6.99 -3.78 -8.86
C LYS A 70 -7.19 -4.58 -7.57
N PHE A 71 -6.33 -5.57 -7.32
CA PHE A 71 -6.33 -6.35 -6.09
C PHE A 71 -6.17 -5.47 -4.83
N PHE A 72 -5.17 -4.58 -4.84
CA PHE A 72 -4.91 -3.67 -3.72
C PHE A 72 -6.09 -2.76 -3.42
N PHE A 73 -6.69 -2.15 -4.44
CA PHE A 73 -7.84 -1.25 -4.26
C PHE A 73 -9.12 -1.98 -3.85
N LYS A 74 -9.31 -3.23 -4.29
CA LYS A 74 -10.43 -4.09 -3.87
C LYS A 74 -10.33 -4.48 -2.40
N THR A 75 -9.12 -4.71 -1.90
CA THR A 75 -8.88 -5.32 -0.58
C THR A 75 -8.51 -4.31 0.51
N ALA A 76 -7.75 -3.27 0.17
CA ALA A 76 -7.25 -2.28 1.11
C ALA A 76 -8.22 -1.10 1.25
N ARG A 77 -8.78 -0.92 2.44
CA ARG A 77 -9.47 0.33 2.81
C ARG A 77 -8.47 1.47 2.97
N ARG A 78 -8.94 2.72 2.95
CA ARG A 78 -8.11 3.94 3.11
C ARG A 78 -7.12 3.83 4.28
N GLY A 79 -7.59 3.40 5.46
CA GLY A 79 -6.72 3.22 6.63
C GLY A 79 -5.60 2.21 6.43
N THR A 80 -5.86 1.14 5.68
CA THR A 80 -4.85 0.15 5.27
C THR A 80 -3.86 0.74 4.28
N LYS A 81 -4.32 1.50 3.28
CA LYS A 81 -3.44 2.19 2.32
C LYS A 81 -2.51 3.19 3.02
N MET A 82 -3.02 3.94 3.99
CA MET A 82 -2.20 4.84 4.81
C MET A 82 -1.14 4.10 5.60
N ALA A 83 -1.51 2.99 6.26
CA ALA A 83 -0.56 2.18 7.02
C ALA A 83 0.50 1.53 6.13
N TRP A 84 0.09 1.06 4.95
CA TRP A 84 0.95 0.53 3.91
C TRP A 84 2.01 1.55 3.48
N LEU A 85 1.58 2.74 3.04
CA LEU A 85 2.48 3.82 2.63
C LEU A 85 3.36 4.38 3.76
N SER A 86 3.00 4.12 5.01
CA SER A 86 3.80 4.52 6.16
C SER A 86 4.96 3.55 6.44
N SER A 87 4.99 2.37 5.85
CA SER A 87 6.07 1.39 6.02
C SER A 87 7.31 1.77 5.18
N ASN A 88 8.52 1.62 5.72
CA ASN A 88 9.75 1.84 4.94
C ASN A 88 10.02 0.69 3.96
N VAL A 89 9.60 -0.53 4.29
CA VAL A 89 9.82 -1.75 3.48
C VAL A 89 9.36 -1.58 2.04
N ILE A 90 8.22 -0.92 1.87
CA ILE A 90 7.57 -0.77 0.58
C ILE A 90 8.19 0.36 -0.28
N SER A 91 9.26 1.00 0.19
CA SER A 91 9.93 2.07 -0.57
C SER A 91 10.65 1.52 -1.81
N SER A 92 10.93 0.21 -1.83
CA SER A 92 11.34 -0.53 -3.02
C SER A 92 10.12 -1.11 -3.74
N ARG A 93 9.99 -0.84 -5.04
CA ARG A 93 8.89 -1.37 -5.87
C ARG A 93 8.93 -2.89 -5.96
N ILE A 94 10.12 -3.47 -6.10
CA ILE A 94 10.30 -4.94 -6.17
C ILE A 94 9.73 -5.58 -4.90
N VAL A 95 10.06 -5.01 -3.74
CA VAL A 95 9.57 -5.48 -2.45
C VAL A 95 8.06 -5.28 -2.31
N ALA A 96 7.54 -4.10 -2.69
CA ALA A 96 6.11 -3.83 -2.63
C ALA A 96 5.29 -4.82 -3.50
N LEU A 97 5.75 -5.10 -4.72
CA LEU A 97 5.10 -6.05 -5.64
C LEU A 97 5.19 -7.49 -5.12
N GLY A 98 6.36 -7.93 -4.65
CA GLY A 98 6.52 -9.27 -4.08
C GLY A 98 5.62 -9.52 -2.86
N ILE A 99 5.48 -8.52 -1.98
CA ILE A 99 4.54 -8.62 -0.86
C ILE A 99 3.09 -8.72 -1.36
N LEU A 100 2.70 -7.92 -2.34
CA LEU A 100 1.34 -7.93 -2.89
C LEU A 100 1.00 -9.29 -3.50
N GLU A 101 1.91 -9.88 -4.27
CA GLU A 101 1.73 -11.22 -4.83
C GLU A 101 1.60 -12.30 -3.76
N GLY A 102 2.41 -12.21 -2.69
CA GLY A 102 2.31 -13.15 -1.58
C GLY A 102 0.96 -13.05 -0.87
N ILE A 103 0.48 -11.83 -0.61
CA ILE A 103 -0.84 -11.61 0.00
C ILE A 103 -1.96 -12.09 -0.94
N GLU A 104 -1.88 -11.77 -2.23
CA GLU A 104 -2.88 -12.17 -3.22
C GLU A 104 -2.98 -13.69 -3.34
N ASP A 105 -1.85 -14.39 -3.46
CA ASP A 105 -1.79 -15.85 -3.52
C ASP A 105 -2.46 -16.49 -2.30
N LEU A 106 -2.14 -16.00 -1.09
CA LEU A 106 -2.73 -16.52 0.14
C LEU A 106 -4.24 -16.26 0.23
N ILE A 107 -4.73 -15.12 -0.26
CA ILE A 107 -6.16 -14.80 -0.24
C ILE A 107 -6.93 -15.60 -1.28
N ILE A 108 -6.43 -15.70 -2.52
CA ILE A 108 -7.08 -16.46 -3.60
C ILE A 108 -7.15 -17.95 -3.23
N ASN A 109 -6.08 -18.48 -2.62
CA ASN A 109 -6.04 -19.86 -2.14
C ASN A 109 -6.79 -20.07 -0.81
N GLY A 110 -7.49 -19.06 -0.28
CA GLY A 110 -8.30 -19.16 0.93
C GLY A 110 -7.51 -19.43 2.21
N LYS A 111 -6.19 -19.19 2.22
CA LYS A 111 -5.30 -19.44 3.36
C LYS A 111 -5.37 -18.35 4.41
N ILE A 112 -5.63 -17.11 4.01
CA ILE A 112 -5.81 -15.96 4.93
C ILE A 112 -7.00 -15.09 4.51
N LYS A 113 -7.50 -14.28 5.45
CA LYS A 113 -8.42 -13.18 5.11
C LYS A 113 -7.67 -11.92 4.69
N GLY A 114 -8.25 -11.18 3.74
CA GLY A 114 -7.76 -9.87 3.35
C GLY A 114 -7.94 -8.77 4.38
N GLY A 115 -7.46 -7.57 4.06
CA GLY A 115 -7.62 -6.38 4.88
C GLY A 115 -6.38 -6.05 5.72
N ARG A 116 -6.53 -5.16 6.71
CA ARG A 116 -5.39 -4.50 7.39
C ARG A 116 -4.39 -5.47 8.02
N TYR A 117 -4.86 -6.60 8.53
CA TYR A 117 -4.02 -7.63 9.15
C TYR A 117 -2.96 -8.16 8.17
N ALA A 118 -3.39 -8.63 6.98
CA ALA A 118 -2.51 -9.19 5.96
C ALA A 118 -1.39 -8.20 5.56
N PHE A 119 -1.74 -6.98 5.19
CA PHE A 119 -0.76 -5.95 4.79
C PHE A 119 0.20 -5.56 5.92
N THR A 120 -0.30 -5.44 7.16
CA THR A 120 0.54 -5.02 8.29
C THR A 120 1.51 -6.10 8.68
N ASN A 121 1.08 -7.37 8.71
CA ASN A 121 1.93 -8.48 9.12
C ASN A 121 2.90 -8.89 8.02
N ALA A 122 2.51 -8.85 6.74
CA ALA A 122 3.46 -9.04 5.65
C ALA A 122 4.61 -8.02 5.70
N ASN A 123 4.30 -6.73 5.95
CA ASN A 123 5.31 -5.70 6.15
C ASN A 123 6.21 -5.96 7.37
N LYS A 124 5.69 -6.57 8.43
CA LYS A 124 6.51 -6.94 9.60
C LYS A 124 7.46 -8.09 9.29
N LEU A 125 6.98 -9.12 8.59
CA LEU A 125 7.79 -10.29 8.20
C LEU A 125 8.97 -9.85 7.33
N VAL A 126 8.71 -9.07 6.29
CA VAL A 126 9.80 -8.58 5.42
C VAL A 126 10.72 -7.61 6.16
N ASN A 127 10.21 -6.76 7.06
CA ASN A 127 11.08 -5.94 7.95
C ASN A 127 12.00 -6.81 8.83
N GLN A 128 11.49 -7.92 9.37
CA GLN A 128 12.26 -8.82 10.22
C GLN A 128 13.37 -9.51 9.44
N VAL A 129 13.08 -9.98 8.22
CA VAL A 129 14.11 -10.50 7.31
C VAL A 129 15.13 -9.42 6.97
N GLY A 130 14.71 -8.17 6.82
CA GLY A 130 15.60 -7.02 6.63
C GLY A 130 16.51 -6.69 7.80
N ALA A 131 16.26 -7.26 8.99
CA ALA A 131 17.19 -7.14 10.11
C ALA A 131 18.40 -8.10 9.98
N THR A 132 18.24 -9.21 9.25
CA THR A 132 19.28 -10.25 9.09
C THR A 132 19.88 -10.29 7.69
N SER A 133 19.23 -9.64 6.72
CA SER A 133 19.59 -9.69 5.29
C SER A 133 19.39 -8.32 4.63
N VAL A 134 20.10 -8.05 3.53
CA VAL A 134 19.86 -6.84 2.73
C VAL A 134 18.68 -7.08 1.80
N VAL A 135 17.49 -6.61 2.18
CA VAL A 135 16.23 -6.83 1.45
C VAL A 135 16.28 -6.33 0.00
N ASP A 136 17.06 -5.29 -0.29
CA ASP A 136 17.16 -4.73 -1.64
C ASP A 136 17.93 -5.63 -2.63
N VAL A 137 18.58 -6.71 -2.16
CA VAL A 137 19.23 -7.72 -3.02
C VAL A 137 18.27 -8.85 -3.38
N LEU A 138 17.18 -9.00 -2.62
CA LEU A 138 16.18 -10.03 -2.86
C LEU A 138 15.36 -9.68 -4.10
N ASP A 139 15.10 -10.69 -4.92
CA ASP A 139 14.20 -10.52 -6.04
C ASP A 139 12.74 -10.55 -5.60
N ARG A 140 11.83 -10.24 -6.53
CA ARG A 140 10.40 -10.23 -6.27
C ARG A 140 9.88 -11.58 -5.77
N LYS A 141 10.44 -12.68 -6.27
CA LYS A 141 10.04 -14.05 -5.95
C LYS A 141 10.45 -14.42 -4.54
N ASP A 142 11.67 -14.07 -4.11
CA ASP A 142 12.15 -14.28 -2.75
C ASP A 142 11.24 -13.59 -1.73
N ILE A 143 10.86 -12.32 -2.01
CA ILE A 143 9.93 -11.56 -1.15
C ILE A 143 8.56 -12.23 -1.08
N LYS A 144 8.05 -12.72 -2.22
CA LYS A 144 6.79 -13.47 -2.25
C LYS A 144 6.87 -14.73 -1.40
N GLU A 145 7.96 -15.49 -1.49
CA GLU A 145 8.16 -16.73 -0.73
C GLU A 145 8.18 -16.47 0.78
N ILE A 146 8.87 -15.43 1.24
CA ILE A 146 8.88 -15.00 2.66
C ILE A 146 7.45 -14.73 3.15
N VAL A 147 6.64 -14.02 2.36
CA VAL A 147 5.26 -13.71 2.75
C VAL A 147 4.41 -14.97 2.78
N VAL A 148 4.52 -15.84 1.77
CA VAL A 148 3.69 -17.05 1.66
C VAL A 148 4.01 -18.06 2.77
N SER A 149 5.28 -18.23 3.15
CA SER A 149 5.70 -19.21 4.16
C SER A 149 5.16 -18.85 5.55
N ASP A 150 5.27 -17.58 5.93
CA ASP A 150 5.15 -17.18 7.33
C ASP A 150 3.79 -16.54 7.63
N LEU A 151 3.19 -15.82 6.67
CA LEU A 151 1.92 -15.12 6.92
C LEU A 151 0.74 -16.08 7.12
N ALA A 152 0.73 -17.21 6.39
CA ALA A 152 -0.30 -18.24 6.56
C ALA A 152 -0.23 -18.95 7.92
N ALA A 153 0.96 -19.02 8.52
CA ALA A 153 1.14 -19.59 9.86
C ALA A 153 0.60 -18.64 10.95
N MET A 154 0.71 -17.32 10.73
CA MET A 154 0.25 -16.30 11.69
C MET A 154 -1.28 -16.19 11.81
N ASP A 155 -2.04 -16.40 10.73
CA ASP A 155 -3.51 -16.23 10.72
C ASP A 155 -4.26 -17.36 11.48
N LYS A 156 -3.56 -18.44 11.86
CA LYS A 156 -4.10 -19.58 12.63
C LYS A 156 -4.05 -19.39 14.15
N THR A 157 -3.61 -18.24 14.63
CA THR A 157 -3.47 -17.87 16.04
C THR A 157 -4.44 -16.75 16.40
#